data_AF-A0A357AH20-F1
#
_entry.id   AF-A0A357AH20-F1
#
_cell.length_a   1.000
_cell.length_b   1.000
_cell.length_c   1.000
_cell.angle_alpha   90.00
_cell.angle_beta   90.00
_cell.angle_gamma   90.00
#
_symmetry.space_group_name_H-M   'P 1'
#
loop_
_entity.id
_entity.type
_entity.pdbx_description
1 polymer ?
#
loop_
_entity_poly.entity_id
_entity_poly.type
_entity_poly.pdbx_seq_one_letter_code
_entity_poly.pdbx_strand_id
1 'polypeptide(L)'
;DVASARAVASLPVLLEYCLPFVKVGGLFIGMKGPDVKDEINESKKALQVLGGELLEVKNFNLPNSDYERYVVLVKKCRHTPPSYPRKSGKPTKMPIK
;
A
#
# COMPACT_ATOMS: atom_id res chain seq x y z
N ASP A 1 15.10 -1.00 -1.23
CA ASP A 1 14.91 0.47 -1.18
C ASP A 1 13.49 0.89 -1.48
N VAL A 2 12.94 0.40 -2.59
CA VAL A 2 11.57 0.69 -3.01
C VAL A 2 10.83 -0.61 -3.32
N ALA A 3 9.54 -0.69 -3.00
CA ALA A 3 8.64 -1.72 -3.50
C ALA A 3 7.49 -1.08 -4.27
N SER A 4 7.05 -1.69 -5.37
CA SER A 4 5.91 -1.19 -6.16
C SER A 4 4.91 -2.30 -6.46
N ALA A 5 3.63 -1.96 -6.52
CA ALA A 5 2.58 -2.91 -6.91
C ALA A 5 1.47 -2.25 -7.74
N ARG A 6 0.94 -3.00 -8.71
CA ARG A 6 -0.16 -2.59 -9.60
C ARG A 6 -1.10 -3.78 -9.85
N ALA A 7 -2.42 -3.54 -9.71
CA ALA A 7 -3.47 -4.51 -10.05
C ALA A 7 -3.37 -5.90 -9.35
N VAL A 8 -2.85 -5.95 -8.12
CA VAL A 8 -2.69 -7.21 -7.37
C VAL A 8 -3.76 -7.41 -6.30
N ALA A 9 -4.04 -6.40 -5.47
CA ALA A 9 -4.99 -6.51 -4.35
C ALA A 9 -5.42 -5.11 -3.84
N SER A 10 -6.27 -5.09 -2.81
CA SER A 10 -6.57 -3.87 -2.06
C SER A 10 -5.34 -3.35 -1.32
N LEU A 11 -5.28 -2.04 -1.05
CA LEU A 11 -4.17 -1.34 -0.43
C LEU A 11 -3.75 -1.95 0.92
N PRO A 12 -4.64 -2.32 1.87
CA PRO A 12 -4.20 -2.92 3.13
C PRO A 12 -3.48 -4.26 2.93
N VAL A 13 -3.87 -5.02 1.90
CA VAL A 13 -3.22 -6.29 1.53
C VAL A 13 -1.87 -6.03 0.88
N LEU A 14 -1.79 -5.06 -0.03
CA LEU A 14 -0.53 -4.67 -0.66
C LEU A 14 0.50 -4.19 0.37
N LEU A 15 0.06 -3.42 1.35
CA LEU A 15 0.94 -2.97 2.43
C LEU A 15 1.52 -4.16 3.20
N GLU A 16 0.71 -5.17 3.52
CA GLU A 16 1.20 -6.36 4.21
C GLU A 16 2.16 -7.18 3.37
N TYR A 17 1.96 -7.25 2.04
CA TYR A 17 2.88 -7.94 1.15
C TYR A 17 4.17 -7.17 0.90
N CYS A 18 4.11 -5.85 0.76
CA CYS A 18 5.25 -5.08 0.28
C CYS A 18 6.08 -4.48 1.42
N LEU A 19 5.46 -3.94 2.48
CA LEU A 19 6.19 -3.26 3.55
C LEU A 19 7.20 -4.13 4.31
N PRO A 20 7.04 -5.46 4.48
CA PRO A 20 8.09 -6.30 5.06
C PRO A 20 9.39 -6.35 4.25
N PHE A 21 9.32 -6.16 2.93
CA PHE A 21 10.50 -6.17 2.05
C PHE A 21 11.16 -4.79 1.89
N VAL A 22 10.52 -3.74 2.41
CA VAL A 22 11.04 -2.37 2.33
C VAL A 22 11.83 -2.05 3.60
N LYS A 23 13.10 -1.64 3.42
CA LYS A 23 13.95 -1.15 4.52
C LYS A 23 13.35 0.08 5.18
N VAL A 24 13.65 0.33 6.47
CA VAL A 24 13.28 1.58 7.13
C VAL A 24 13.91 2.76 6.39
N GLY A 25 13.12 3.82 6.16
CA GLY A 25 13.45 4.96 5.29
C GLY A 25 13.16 4.74 3.81
N GLY A 26 12.84 3.50 3.39
CA GLY A 26 12.44 3.18 2.02
C GLY A 26 11.00 3.58 1.69
N LEU A 27 10.58 3.29 0.46
CA LEU A 27 9.28 3.68 -0.09
C LEU A 27 8.50 2.48 -0.64
N PHE A 28 7.18 2.53 -0.46
CA PHE A 28 6.23 1.70 -1.18
C PHE A 28 5.39 2.57 -2.12
N ILE A 29 5.22 2.11 -3.36
CA ILE A 29 4.52 2.81 -4.43
C ILE A 29 3.38 1.93 -4.95
N GLY A 30 2.14 2.27 -4.59
CA GLY A 30 0.94 1.56 -5.02
C GLY A 30 0.23 2.28 -6.16
N MET A 31 0.04 1.62 -7.30
CA MET A 31 -0.74 2.15 -8.42
C MET A 31 -2.21 1.72 -8.29
N LYS A 32 -3.12 2.69 -8.17
CA LYS A 32 -4.53 2.50 -7.84
C LYS A 32 -5.47 3.20 -8.82
N GLY A 33 -6.73 2.77 -8.78
CA GLY A 33 -7.85 3.35 -9.51
C GLY A 33 -8.57 4.43 -8.69
N PRO A 34 -9.77 4.84 -9.13
CA PRO A 34 -10.52 5.95 -8.54
C PRO A 34 -10.93 5.73 -7.07
N ASP A 35 -11.11 4.48 -6.64
CA ASP A 35 -11.52 4.12 -5.27
C ASP A 35 -10.40 4.28 -4.20
N VAL A 36 -9.30 4.96 -4.54
CA VAL A 36 -8.11 5.06 -3.68
C VAL A 36 -8.41 5.70 -2.31
N LYS A 37 -9.37 6.63 -2.24
CA LYS A 37 -9.67 7.36 -0.99
C LYS A 37 -10.24 6.42 0.07
N ASP A 38 -11.18 5.57 -0.32
CA ASP A 38 -11.75 4.53 0.54
C ASP A 38 -10.67 3.53 0.94
N GLU A 39 -9.87 3.07 -0.02
CA GLU A 39 -8.77 2.13 0.24
C GLU A 39 -7.73 2.70 1.22
N ILE A 40 -7.44 4.00 1.18
CA ILE A 40 -6.55 4.68 2.12
C ILE A 40 -7.15 4.71 3.52
N ASN A 41 -8.45 5.03 3.64
CA ASN A 41 -9.13 5.02 4.92
C ASN A 41 -9.11 3.63 5.55
N GLU A 42 -9.38 2.60 4.75
CA GLU A 42 -9.27 1.19 5.14
C GLU A 42 -7.82 0.74 5.39
N SER A 43 -6.81 1.51 4.99
CA SER A 43 -5.40 1.14 5.18
C SER A 43 -4.76 1.78 6.41
N LYS A 44 -5.46 2.67 7.12
CA LYS A 44 -4.89 3.41 8.27
C LYS A 44 -4.33 2.46 9.33
N LYS A 45 -5.07 1.39 9.65
CA LYS A 45 -4.61 0.39 10.62
C LYS A 45 -3.44 -0.43 10.09
N ALA A 46 -3.49 -0.85 8.83
CA ALA A 46 -2.37 -1.55 8.18
C ALA A 46 -1.09 -0.73 8.21
N LEU A 47 -1.16 0.55 7.86
CA LEU A 47 -0.03 1.48 7.89
C LEU A 47 0.59 1.55 9.29
N GLN A 48 -0.23 1.76 10.32
CA GLN A 48 0.25 1.82 11.70
C GLN A 48 0.93 0.52 12.15
N VAL A 49 0.29 -0.62 11.90
CA VAL A 49 0.77 -1.94 12.34
C VAL A 49 2.04 -2.35 11.61
N LEU A 50 2.11 -2.09 10.30
CA LEU A 50 3.22 -2.49 9.43
C LEU A 50 4.34 -1.47 9.38
N GLY A 51 4.20 -0.34 10.09
CA GLY A 51 5.23 0.68 10.17
C GLY A 51 5.37 1.58 8.94
N GLY A 52 4.30 1.68 8.15
CA GLY A 52 4.20 2.61 7.03
C GLY A 52 3.51 3.92 7.43
N GLU A 53 3.80 4.98 6.68
CA GLU A 53 3.14 6.27 6.77
C GLU A 53 2.79 6.74 5.35
N LEU A 54 1.55 7.20 5.16
CA LEU A 54 1.12 7.76 3.88
C LEU A 54 1.86 9.09 3.66
N LEU A 55 2.66 9.15 2.60
CA LEU A 55 3.44 10.33 2.27
C LEU A 55 2.70 11.24 1.28
N GLU A 56 2.20 10.66 0.19
CA GLU A 56 1.49 11.43 -0.84
C GLU A 56 0.58 10.52 -1.67
N VAL A 57 -0.46 11.11 -2.26
CA VAL A 57 -1.32 10.46 -3.25
C VAL A 57 -1.35 11.35 -4.49
N LYS A 58 -0.70 10.93 -5.57
CA LYS A 58 -0.72 11.65 -6.84
C LYS A 58 -1.87 11.17 -7.70
N ASN A 59 -2.76 12.08 -8.09
CA ASN A 59 -3.74 11.86 -9.15
C ASN A 59 -3.09 12.25 -10.49
N PHE A 60 -3.33 11.46 -11.53
CA PHE A 60 -3.07 11.86 -12.91
C PHE A 60 -4.03 11.17 -13.89
N ASN A 61 -4.25 11.78 -15.04
CA ASN A 61 -4.95 11.16 -16.16
C ASN A 61 -3.95 10.42 -17.05
N LEU A 62 -4.31 9.22 -17.48
CA LEU A 62 -3.50 8.48 -18.45
C LEU A 62 -3.46 9.23 -19.79
N PRO A 63 -2.28 9.43 -20.40
CA PRO A 63 -2.19 10.09 -21.69
C PRO A 63 -3.04 9.35 -22.73
N ASN A 64 -3.77 10.12 -23.55
CA ASN A 64 -4.69 9.61 -24.58
C ASN A 64 -5.90 8.83 -24.03
N SER A 65 -6.30 9.07 -22.78
CA SER A 65 -7.54 8.53 -22.21
C SER A 65 -8.10 9.37 -21.06
N ASP A 66 -9.39 9.26 -20.79
CA ASP A 66 -10.04 9.88 -19.62
C ASP A 66 -9.93 9.04 -18.35
N TYR A 67 -9.05 8.03 -18.33
CA TYR A 67 -8.88 7.18 -17.16
C TYR A 67 -8.02 7.87 -16.08
N GLU A 68 -8.67 8.21 -14.97
CA GLU A 68 -8.00 8.66 -13.75
C GLU A 68 -7.21 7.52 -13.09
N ARG A 69 -5.98 7.83 -12.70
CA ARG A 69 -5.09 6.93 -11.98
C ARG A 69 -4.49 7.63 -10.77
N TYR A 70 -4.20 6.82 -9.77
CA TYR A 70 -3.64 7.28 -8.51
C TYR A 70 -2.35 6.54 -8.22
N VAL A 71 -1.34 7.27 -7.76
CA VAL A 71 -0.10 6.71 -7.21
C VAL A 71 -0.04 7.03 -5.72
N VAL A 72 -0.09 6.00 -4.90
CA VAL A 72 0.01 6.10 -3.45
C VAL A 72 1.47 5.88 -3.05
N LEU A 73 2.07 6.88 -2.42
CA LEU A 73 3.42 6.81 -1.86
C LEU A 73 3.32 6.60 -0.35
N VAL A 74 3.97 5.54 0.14
CA VAL A 74 4.04 5.21 1.56
C VAL A 74 5.49 5.11 1.98
N LYS A 75 5.89 5.87 3.00
CA LYS A 75 7.22 5.79 3.58
C LYS A 75 7.27 4.72 4.66
N LYS A 76 8.36 3.97 4.70
CA LYS A 76 8.63 3.02 5.79
C LYS A 76 9.29 3.75 6.95
N CYS A 77 8.56 3.96 8.05
CA CYS A 77 9.06 4.74 9.20
C CYS A 77 9.65 3.86 10.32
N ARG A 78 9.19 2.62 10.47
CA ARG A 78 9.63 1.69 11.54
C ARG A 78 9.68 0.25 11.02
N HIS A 79 10.37 -0.65 11.71
CA HIS A 79 10.40 -2.06 11.32
C HIS A 79 9.01 -2.69 11.36
N THR A 80 8.72 -3.60 10.42
CA THR A 80 7.52 -4.43 10.49
C THR A 80 7.67 -5.42 11.65
N PRO A 81 6.64 -5.65 12.47
CA PRO A 81 6.64 -6.76 13.41
C PRO A 81 6.87 -8.10 12.70
N PRO A 82 7.59 -9.06 13.33
CA PRO A 82 7.93 -10.35 12.72
C PRO A 82 6.72 -11.24 12.44
N SER A 83 5.56 -10.91 13.01
CA SER A 83 4.27 -11.59 12.75
C SER A 83 3.73 -11.34 11.33
N TYR A 84 4.35 -10.43 10.57
CA TYR A 84 3.94 -10.08 9.21
C TYR A 84 5.07 -10.35 8.20
N PRO A 85 4.74 -10.80 6.98
CA PRO A 85 3.40 -11.05 6.47
C PRO A 85 2.75 -12.29 7.10
N ARG A 86 1.43 -12.27 7.29
CA ARG A 86 0.70 -13.47 7.75
C ARG A 86 0.73 -14.55 6.67
N LYS A 87 0.47 -15.81 7.07
CA LYS A 87 0.38 -16.97 6.17
C LYS A 87 -0.44 -16.64 4.91
N SER A 88 -0.03 -17.22 3.78
CA SER A 88 -0.67 -17.04 2.47
C SER A 88 -2.20 -17.15 2.56
N GLY A 89 -2.89 -16.27 1.84
CA GLY A 89 -4.35 -16.17 1.83
C GLY A 89 -4.98 -15.46 3.03
N LYS A 90 -4.33 -15.36 4.21
CA LYS A 90 -4.87 -14.57 5.33
C LYS A 90 -4.96 -13.07 5.04
N PRO A 91 -3.95 -12.43 4.38
CA PRO A 91 -4.04 -11.01 4.03
C PRO A 91 -5.26 -10.71 3.15
N THR A 92 -5.53 -11.56 2.16
CA THR A 92 -6.68 -11.41 1.24
C THR A 92 -8.02 -11.68 1.92
N LYS A 93 -8.12 -12.75 2.73
CA LYS A 93 -9.38 -13.16 3.39
C LYS A 93 -9.75 -12.26 4.57
N MET A 94 -8.76 -11.79 5.33
CA MET A 94 -8.95 -10.93 6.50
C MET A 94 -7.95 -9.77 6.47
N PRO A 95 -8.17 -8.76 5.62
CA PRO A 95 -7.29 -7.60 5.50
C PRO A 95 -7.20 -6.82 6.81
N ILE A 96 -6.08 -6.14 7.03
CA ILE A 96 -5.89 -5.27 8.20
C ILE A 96 -6.53 -3.91 7.89
N LYS A 97 -7.81 -3.77 8.21
CA LYS A 97 -8.56 -2.51 8.07
C LYS A 97 -8.72 -1.78 9.39
#